data_AF-A0A7H4PLM5-F1
#
_entry.id   AF-A0A7H4PLM5-F1
#
_cell.length_a   1.000
_cell.length_b   1.000
_cell.length_c   1.000
_cell.angle_alpha   90.00
_cell.angle_beta   90.00
_cell.angle_gamma   90.00
#
_symmetry.space_group_name_H-M   'P 1'
#
loop_
_entity.id
_entity.type
_entity.pdbx_description
1 polymer ?
#
loop_
_entity_poly.entity_id
_entity_poly.type
_entity_poly.pdbx_seq_one_letter_code
_entity_poly.pdbx_strand_id
1 'polypeptide(L)' 'MIALRNKHYPQTLIYGSFAAIEDVDDRIIAYERRTATERFISITNLSAQPLPFTLPAGEIVLNNYATLRLP' A
#
# COMPACT_ATOMS: atom_id res chain seq x y z
N MET A 1 -7.80 6.27 -6.75
CA MET A 1 -8.05 4.81 -6.83
C MET A 1 -8.43 4.31 -8.22
N ILE A 2 -9.58 4.69 -8.80
CA ILE A 2 -10.02 4.15 -10.10
C ILE A 2 -9.01 4.44 -11.23
N ALA A 3 -8.53 5.68 -11.35
CA ALA A 3 -7.56 6.05 -12.37
C ALA A 3 -6.21 5.32 -12.21
N LEU A 4 -5.72 5.17 -10.97
CA LEU A 4 -4.51 4.40 -10.69
C LEU A 4 -4.64 2.96 -11.19
N ARG A 5 -5.75 2.30 -10.84
CA ARG A 5 -6.02 0.92 -11.23
C ARG A 5 -6.24 0.76 -12.73
N ASN A 6 -6.98 1.65 -13.38
CA ASN A 6 -7.44 1.40 -14.76
C ASN A 6 -6.60 2.11 -15.82
N LYS A 7 -5.79 3.10 -15.46
CA LYS A 7 -5.03 3.92 -16.41
C LYS A 7 -3.52 3.92 -16.15
N HIS A 8 -3.10 4.13 -14.90
CA HIS A 8 -1.68 4.31 -14.60
C HIS A 8 -0.94 2.99 -14.41
N TYR A 9 -1.50 2.06 -13.61
CA TYR A 9 -0.85 0.80 -13.27
C TYR A 9 -1.79 -0.42 -13.42
N PRO A 10 -2.46 -0.59 -14.58
CA PRO A 10 -3.44 -1.66 -14.75
C PRO A 10 -2.84 -3.05 -14.66
N GLN A 11 -1.61 -3.25 -15.14
CA GLN A 11 -0.98 -4.56 -15.10
C GLN A 11 -0.81 -5.06 -13.66
N THR A 12 -0.19 -4.24 -12.81
CA THR A 12 0.13 -4.66 -11.45
C THR A 12 -1.08 -4.58 -10.52
N LEU A 13 -1.94 -3.56 -10.63
CA LEU A 13 -3.11 -3.42 -9.74
C LEU A 13 -4.32 -4.29 -10.11
N ILE A 14 -4.41 -4.79 -11.35
CA ILE A 14 -5.49 -5.72 -11.76
C ILE A 14 -4.98 -7.15 -11.74
N TYR A 15 -3.86 -7.44 -12.41
CA TYR A 15 -3.39 -8.80 -12.69
C TYR A 15 -2.20 -9.26 -11.85
N GLY A 16 -1.52 -8.33 -11.16
CA GLY A 16 -0.40 -8.68 -10.28
C GLY A 16 -0.80 -9.67 -9.18
N SER A 17 0.11 -10.57 -8.84
CA SER A 17 -0.09 -11.52 -7.75
C SER A 17 -0.31 -10.78 -6.43
N PHE A 18 -1.11 -11.40 -5.56
CA PHE A 18 -1.39 -10.90 -4.23
C PHE A 18 -0.54 -11.66 -3.21
N ALA A 19 0.03 -10.95 -2.24
CA ALA A 19 0.59 -11.53 -1.04
C ALA A 19 0.31 -10.62 0.16
N ALA A 20 -0.12 -11.21 1.28
CA ALA A 20 -0.24 -10.49 2.53
C ALA A 20 1.16 -10.17 3.08
N ILE A 21 1.28 -9.04 3.79
CA ILE A 21 2.48 -8.71 4.56
C ILE A 21 2.15 -9.05 6.00
N GLU A 22 2.74 -10.13 6.47
CA GLU A 22 2.62 -10.61 7.84
C GLU A 22 3.51 -9.79 8.80
N ASP A 23 3.40 -10.06 10.11
CA ASP A 23 4.18 -9.41 11.18
C ASP A 23 3.98 -7.88 11.26
N VAL A 24 2.75 -7.42 10.97
CA VAL A 24 2.28 -6.05 11.21
C VAL A 24 1.35 -6.01 12.43
N ASP A 25 1.13 -4.81 12.98
CA ASP A 25 0.13 -4.61 14.06
C ASP A 25 -1.26 -5.07 13.59
N ASP A 26 -2.03 -5.73 14.46
CA ASP A 26 -3.35 -6.31 14.15
C ASP A 26 -4.38 -5.31 13.59
N ARG A 27 -4.15 -4.00 13.80
CA ARG A 27 -4.99 -2.92 13.27
C ARG A 27 -4.59 -2.48 11.87
N ILE A 28 -3.49 -3.01 11.34
CA ILE A 28 -2.97 -2.70 10.01
C ILE A 28 -3.28 -3.85 9.06
N ILE A 29 -3.95 -3.54 7.95
CA ILE A 29 -3.96 -4.44 6.79
C ILE A 29 -2.89 -3.96 5.83
N ALA A 30 -1.88 -4.81 5.61
CA ALA A 30 -0.84 -4.60 4.63
C ALA A 30 -0.77 -5.77 3.64
N TYR A 31 -0.69 -5.45 2.36
CA TYR A 31 -0.51 -6.45 1.31
C TYR A 31 0.23 -5.85 0.12
N GLU A 32 0.78 -6.73 -0.71
CA GLU A 32 1.39 -6.35 -1.96
C GLU A 32 0.63 -6.84 -3.19
N ARG A 33 0.75 -6.07 -4.26
CA ARG A 33 0.41 -6.47 -5.62
C ARG A 33 1.68 -6.44 -6.46
N ARG A 34 2.05 -7.57 -7.05
CA ARG A 34 3.37 -7.73 -7.67
C ARG A 34 3.29 -8.32 -9.08
N THR A 35 4.07 -7.78 -9.99
CA THR A 35 4.45 -8.38 -11.27
C THR A 35 5.95 -8.63 -11.29
N ALA A 36 6.52 -9.08 -12.40
CA ALA A 36 7.96 -9.27 -12.51
C ALA A 36 8.78 -7.97 -12.35
N THR A 37 8.18 -6.82 -12.69
CA THR A 37 8.89 -5.53 -12.77
C THR A 37 8.38 -4.47 -11.79
N GLU A 38 7.18 -4.66 -11.22
CA GLU A 38 6.56 -3.67 -10.34
C GLU A 38 6.01 -4.32 -9.08
N ARG A 39 6.09 -3.58 -7.97
CA ARG A 39 5.56 -3.96 -6.67
C ARG A 39 4.85 -2.76 -6.06
N PHE A 40 3.57 -2.95 -5.74
CA PHE A 40 2.79 -2.00 -4.96
C PHE A 40 2.57 -2.57 -3.57
N ILE A 41 2.59 -1.69 -2.57
CA ILE A 41 2.27 -2.04 -1.19
C ILE A 41 1.11 -1.15 -0.77
N SER A 42 0.02 -1.79 -0.33
CA SER A 42 -1.14 -1.11 0.23
C SER A 42 -1.10 -1.27 1.74
N ILE A 43 -1.13 -0.17 2.47
CA ILE A 43 -1.14 -0.14 3.93
C ILE A 43 -2.39 0.61 4.37
N THR A 44 -3.22 -0.03 5.19
CA THR A 44 -4.46 0.55 5.69
C THR A 44 -4.50 0.41 7.21
N ASN A 45 -4.62 1.53 7.92
CA ASN A 45 -4.96 1.54 9.34
C ASN A 45 -6.48 1.40 9.49
N LEU A 46 -6.94 0.28 10.05
CA LEU A 46 -8.36 0.00 10.32
C LEU A 46 -8.82 0.47 11.71
N SER A 47 -8.08 1.38 12.34
CA SER A 47 -8.45 1.98 13.61
C SER A 47 -8.62 3.49 13.51
N ALA A 48 -9.32 4.07 14.49
CA ALA A 48 -9.41 5.52 14.66
C ALA A 48 -8.18 6.13 15.36
N GLN A 49 -7.19 5.31 15.73
CA GLN A 49 -6.02 5.74 16.49
C GLN A 49 -4.81 5.93 15.55
N PRO A 50 -3.97 6.95 15.76
CA PRO A 50 -2.68 7.05 15.09
C PRO A 50 -1.80 5.85 15.43
N LEU A 51 -1.12 5.29 14.42
CA LEU A 51 -0.20 4.18 14.58
C LEU A 51 1.15 4.49 13.93
N PRO A 52 2.27 4.20 14.61
CA PRO A 52 3.57 4.24 13.96
C PRO A 52 3.65 3.09 12.95
N PHE A 53 4.06 3.40 11.73
CA PHE A 53 4.31 2.39 10.71
C PHE A 53 5.52 2.81 9.86
N THR A 54 6.50 1.93 9.73
CA THR A 54 7.68 2.19 8.90
C THR A 54 7.33 1.93 7.44
N LEU A 55 7.30 3.00 6.64
CA LEU A 55 7.06 2.85 5.22
C LEU A 55 8.27 2.18 4.54
N PRO A 56 8.04 1.17 3.67
CA PRO A 56 9.09 0.64 2.83
C PRO A 56 9.57 1.70 1.83
N ALA A 57 10.82 1.59 1.39
CA ALA A 57 11.37 2.50 0.38
C ALA A 57 10.53 2.46 -0.92
N GLY A 58 10.21 3.64 -1.47
CA GLY A 58 9.43 3.76 -2.69
C GLY A 58 8.68 5.09 -2.80
N GLU A 59 7.91 5.24 -3.88
CA GLU A 59 7.04 6.39 -4.13
C GLU A 59 5.65 6.19 -3.50
N ILE A 60 5.12 7.25 -2.89
CA ILE A 60 3.74 7.28 -2.39
C ILE A 60 2.80 7.75 -3.49
N VAL A 61 2.15 6.79 -4.15
CA VAL A 61 1.22 7.07 -5.27
C VAL A 61 -0.18 7.48 -4.83
N LEU A 62 -0.55 7.20 -3.58
CA LEU A 62 -1.82 7.59 -2.99
C LEU A 62 -1.73 7.62 -1.46
N ASN A 63 -2.30 8.64 -0.85
CA ASN A 63 -2.40 8.78 0.59
C ASN A 63 -3.65 9.60 0.93
N ASN A 64 -4.37 9.21 1.99
CA ASN A 64 -5.57 9.90 2.49
C ASN A 64 -5.32 10.72 3.76
N TYR A 65 -4.10 10.72 4.31
CA TYR A 65 -3.72 11.54 5.46
C TYR A 65 -3.06 12.84 5.02
N ALA A 66 -3.42 13.96 5.66
CA ALA A 66 -2.76 15.25 5.40
C ALA A 66 -1.30 15.29 5.87
N THR A 67 -0.90 14.40 6.77
CA THR A 67 0.45 14.35 7.33
C THR A 67 0.90 12.89 7.46
N LEU A 68 1.93 12.53 6.70
CA LEU A 68 2.71 11.32 6.94
C LEU A 68 4.02 11.78 7.59
N ARG A 69 4.35 11.22 8.76
CA ARG A 69 5.70 11.38 9.30
C ARG A 69 6.57 10.30 8.67
N LEU A 70 7.34 10.71 7.67
CA LEU A 70 8.45 9.92 7.18
C LEU A 70 9.57 9.92 8.25
N PRO A 71 10.30 8.81 8.41
CA PRO A 71 11.47 8.78 9.30
C PRO A 71 12.54 9.79 8.90
#